data_AF-A0A388SZC0-F1
#
_entry.id   AF-A0A388SZC0-F1
#
_cell.length_a   1.000
_cell.length_b   1.000
_cell.length_c   1.000
_cell.angle_alpha   90.00
_cell.angle_beta   90.00
_cell.angle_gamma   90.00
#
_symmetry.space_group_name_H-M   'P 1'
#
loop_
_entity.id
_entity.type
_entity.pdbx_description
1 polymer ?
#
loop_
_entity_poly.entity_id
_entity_poly.type
_entity_poly.pdbx_seq_one_letter_code
_entity_poly.pdbx_strand_id
1 'polypeptide(L)' 'MSERSALTRLTGNGNGNGECGEKDCPNVYRDETDGGIVVQGDHCAAFQPPAGEALVKIPEDVLREAVRALGW' A
#
# COMPACT_ATOMS: atom_id res chain seq x y z
N MET A 1 -4.99 -1.04 22.08
CA MET A 1 -5.76 -0.12 21.20
C MET A 1 -5.29 -0.42 19.79
N SER A 2 -6.19 -0.86 18.92
CA SER A 2 -5.87 -1.53 17.64
C SER A 2 -4.98 -0.66 16.75
N GLU A 3 -3.82 -1.19 16.33
CA GLU A 3 -2.79 -0.50 15.51
C GLU A 3 -3.30 0.01 14.16
N ARG A 4 -4.54 -0.31 13.78
CA ARG A 4 -5.19 0.12 12.53
C ARG A 4 -6.17 1.28 12.69
N SER A 5 -6.35 1.83 13.89
CA SER A 5 -7.40 2.84 14.15
C SER A 5 -7.26 4.12 13.31
N ALA A 6 -6.05 4.41 12.83
CA ALA A 6 -5.73 5.61 12.05
C ALA A 6 -5.36 5.33 10.58
N LEU A 7 -5.57 4.10 10.08
CA LEU A 7 -5.23 3.75 8.70
C LEU A 7 -6.49 3.64 7.83
N THR A 8 -6.60 4.50 6.82
CA THR A 8 -7.64 4.41 5.78
C THR A 8 -7.11 3.62 4.58
N ARG A 9 -7.70 2.46 4.27
CA ARG A 9 -7.31 1.67 3.09
C ARG A 9 -7.76 2.36 1.81
N LEU A 10 -6.81 2.63 0.91
CA LEU A 10 -7.05 3.36 -0.34
C LEU A 10 -7.43 2.43 -1.50
N THR A 11 -6.99 1.17 -1.47
CA THR A 11 -7.20 0.16 -2.54
C THR A 11 -8.16 -0.96 -2.11
N GLY A 12 -8.84 -1.60 -3.07
CA GLY A 12 -9.63 -2.81 -2.82
C GLY A 12 -10.96 -2.61 -2.08
N ASN A 13 -11.58 -1.42 -2.20
CA ASN A 13 -12.86 -1.08 -1.56
C ASN A 13 -14.10 -1.22 -2.50
N GLY A 14 -13.94 -1.82 -3.69
CA GLY A 14 -15.05 -2.18 -4.58
C GLY A 14 -15.85 -1.02 -5.23
N ASN A 15 -15.51 0.25 -4.98
CA ASN A 15 -16.32 1.41 -5.36
C ASN A 15 -15.71 2.31 -6.47
N GLY A 16 -14.74 1.83 -7.25
CA GLY A 16 -14.10 2.59 -8.34
C GLY A 16 -14.25 1.92 -9.70
N ASN A 17 -14.40 2.72 -10.77
CA ASN A 17 -14.60 2.36 -12.20
C ASN A 17 -13.47 1.52 -12.86
N GLY A 18 -12.73 0.72 -12.10
CA GLY A 18 -11.68 -0.18 -12.57
C GLY A 18 -11.45 -1.21 -11.47
N GLU A 19 -12.07 -2.37 -11.62
CA GLU A 19 -12.13 -3.39 -10.59
C GLU A 19 -10.72 -3.85 -10.19
N CYS A 20 -10.31 -3.45 -9.00
CA CYS A 20 -9.29 -4.16 -8.26
C CYS A 20 -9.91 -5.47 -7.76
N GLY A 21 -9.88 -6.51 -8.60
CA GLY A 21 -10.33 -7.86 -8.29
C GLY A 21 -9.46 -8.54 -7.23
N GLU A 22 -9.93 -9.67 -6.69
CA GLU A 22 -9.28 -10.41 -5.61
C GLU A 22 -7.78 -10.66 -5.88
N LYS A 23 -6.91 -9.87 -5.20
CA LYS A 23 -5.43 -9.93 -5.13
C LYS A 23 -4.64 -9.08 -6.13
N ASP A 24 -5.30 -8.26 -6.95
CA ASP A 24 -4.59 -7.52 -8.02
C ASP A 24 -4.04 -6.14 -7.61
N CYS A 25 -4.32 -5.67 -6.38
CA CYS A 25 -3.74 -4.42 -5.87
C CYS A 25 -3.04 -4.62 -4.52
N PRO A 26 -1.97 -3.85 -4.26
CA PRO A 26 -1.28 -3.87 -2.99
C PRO A 26 -2.19 -3.22 -1.95
N ASN A 27 -2.02 -3.60 -0.69
CA ASN A 27 -2.67 -2.88 0.39
C ASN A 27 -1.94 -1.55 0.59
N VAL A 28 -2.59 -0.47 0.14
CA VAL A 28 -2.13 0.91 0.35
C VAL A 28 -3.05 1.55 1.37
N TYR A 29 -2.48 2.21 2.37
CA TYR A 29 -3.20 2.95 3.39
C TYR A 29 -2.69 4.38 3.45
N ARG A 30 -3.59 5.33 3.73
CA ARG A 30 -3.23 6.63 4.26
C ARG A 30 -3.21 6.54 5.78
N ASP A 31 -2.14 7.02 6.39
CA ASP A 31 -2.07 7.29 7.82
C ASP A 31 -2.71 8.64 8.09
N GLU A 32 -3.82 8.65 8.85
CA GLU A 32 -4.56 9.86 9.18
C GLU A 32 -3.87 10.71 10.26
N THR A 33 -2.82 10.17 10.93
CA THR A 33 -2.11 10.91 11.97
C THR A 33 -1.14 11.94 11.41
N ASP A 34 -0.45 11.62 10.31
CA ASP A 34 0.60 12.45 9.72
C ASP A 34 0.47 12.62 8.20
N GLY A 35 -0.51 11.97 7.57
CA GLY A 35 -0.73 11.99 6.12
C GLY A 35 0.20 11.07 5.33
N GLY A 36 0.99 10.22 6.00
CA GLY A 36 1.88 9.26 5.39
C GLY A 36 1.16 8.19 4.56
N ILE A 37 1.90 7.56 3.65
CA ILE A 37 1.40 6.42 2.86
C ILE A 37 2.09 5.16 3.35
N VAL A 38 1.30 4.18 3.77
CA VAL A 38 1.76 2.86 4.20
C VAL A 38 1.44 1.86 3.11
N VAL A 39 2.45 1.13 2.65
CA VAL A 39 2.30 0.12 1.59
C VAL A 39 2.75 -1.24 2.10
N GLN A 40 1.89 -2.25 1.98
CA GLN A 40 2.23 -3.63 2.32
C GLN A 40 2.99 -4.30 1.17
N GLY A 41 4.10 -4.97 1.51
CA GLY A 41 4.87 -5.81 0.59
C GLY A 41 5.74 -6.82 1.34
N ASP A 42 6.50 -7.60 0.59
CA ASP A 42 7.43 -8.60 1.14
C ASP A 42 8.72 -7.93 1.62
N HIS A 43 9.26 -8.36 2.76
CA HIS A 43 10.55 -7.83 3.22
C HIS A 43 11.67 -8.14 2.21
N CYS A 44 12.43 -7.13 1.84
CA CYS A 44 13.53 -7.24 0.88
C CYS A 44 14.87 -7.06 1.61
N ALA A 45 15.81 -7.98 1.36
CA ALA A 45 17.15 -7.94 1.95
C ALA A 45 18.23 -7.51 0.94
N ALA A 46 17.85 -6.82 -0.14
CA ALA A 46 18.79 -6.40 -1.18
C ALA A 46 19.87 -5.44 -0.66
N PHE A 47 19.54 -4.63 0.34
CA PHE A 47 20.49 -3.80 1.09
C PHE A 47 19.91 -3.47 2.47
N GLN A 48 20.75 -2.92 3.36
CA GLN A 48 20.33 -2.49 4.69
C GLN A 48 19.87 -1.02 4.64
N PRO A 49 18.60 -0.72 4.94
CA PRO A 49 18.13 0.65 5.07
C PRO A 49 18.57 1.28 6.41
N PRO A 50 18.49 2.63 6.55
CA PRO A 50 18.68 3.33 7.81
C PRO A 50 17.81 2.80 8.95
N ALA A 51 18.19 3.14 10.19
CA ALA A 51 17.44 2.72 11.37
C ALA A 51 16.02 3.28 11.34
N GLY A 52 15.02 2.39 11.50
CA GLY A 52 13.60 2.74 11.47
C GLY A 52 12.93 2.57 10.10
N GLU A 53 13.70 2.29 9.05
CA GLU A 53 13.18 2.04 7.70
C GLU A 53 13.19 0.54 7.35
N ALA A 54 12.34 0.14 6.40
CA ALA A 54 12.28 -1.21 5.88
C ALA A 54 12.21 -1.18 4.35
N LEU A 55 12.89 -2.13 3.70
CA LEU A 55 12.69 -2.37 2.28
C LEU A 55 11.55 -3.36 2.10
N VAL A 56 10.52 -2.94 1.39
CA VAL A 56 9.41 -3.80 1.00
C VAL A 56 9.36 -3.93 -0.51
N LYS A 57 9.17 -5.15 -0.99
CA LYS A 57 9.04 -5.50 -2.40
C LYS A 57 7.58 -5.74 -2.72
N ILE A 58 7.13 -5.12 -3.80
CA ILE A 58 5.78 -5.25 -4.33
C ILE A 58 5.94 -5.60 -5.81
N PRO A 59 5.17 -6.54 -6.36
CA PRO A 59 5.15 -6.78 -7.81
C PRO A 59 4.85 -5.47 -8.57
N GLU A 60 5.56 -5.25 -9.68
CA GLU A 60 5.48 -4.00 -10.44
C GLU A 60 4.07 -3.75 -10.98
N ASP A 61 3.47 -4.77 -11.57
CA ASP A 61 2.11 -4.79 -12.10
C ASP A 61 1.09 -4.38 -11.03
N VAL A 62 1.20 -4.96 -9.84
CA VAL A 62 0.36 -4.67 -8.69
C VAL A 62 0.47 -3.19 -8.28
N LEU A 63 1.69 -2.65 -8.17
CA LEU A 63 1.89 -1.23 -7.83
C LEU A 63 1.31 -0.29 -8.91
N ARG A 64 1.50 -0.63 -10.19
CA ARG A 64 1.01 0.15 -11.33
C ARG A 64 -0.50 0.22 -11.37
N GLU A 65 -1.16 -0.90 -11.06
CA GLU A 65 -2.61 -0.96 -10.93
C GLU A 65 -3.15 -0.13 -9.76
N ALA A 66 -2.45 -0.11 -8.63
CA ALA A 66 -2.77 0.80 -7.52
C ALA A 66 -2.72 2.27 -7.96
N VAL A 67 -1.65 2.70 -8.63
CA VAL A 67 -1.52 4.09 -9.12
C VAL A 67 -2.67 4.43 -10.08
N ARG A 68 -2.97 3.54 -11.03
CA ARG A 68 -4.09 3.70 -11.97
C ARG A 68 -5.44 3.84 -11.24
N ALA A 69 -5.69 2.99 -10.25
CA ALA A 69 -6.94 2.99 -9.49
C ALA A 69 -7.09 4.24 -8.60
N LEU A 70 -5.99 4.76 -8.06
CA LEU A 70 -5.97 5.95 -7.19
C LEU A 70 -5.91 7.28 -7.96
N GLY A 71 -5.52 7.25 -9.23
CA GLY A 71 -5.45 8.43 -10.10
C GLY A 71 -4.32 9.39 -9.75
N TRP A 72 -3.18 8.86 -9.27
CA TRP A 72 -1.98 9.63 -8.90
C TRP A 72 -1.01 9.83 -10.05
#